data_AF-A0AAV5C7E0-F1
#
_entry.id   AF-A0AAV5C7E0-F1
#
_cell.length_a   1.000
_cell.length_b   1.000
_cell.length_c   1.000
_cell.angle_alpha   90.00
_cell.angle_beta   90.00
_cell.angle_gamma   90.00
#
_symmetry.space_group_name_H-M   'P 1'
#
loop_
_entity.id
_entity.type
_entity.pdbx_description
1 polymer ?
#
loop_
_entity_poly.entity_id
_entity_poly.type
_entity_poly.pdbx_seq_one_letter_code
_entity_poly.pdbx_strand_id
1 'polypeptide(L)'
;MSIILFALAAAPFPLSLAFSGGMAGANRSSEKHEGFEVPQVEVKFTKLFINGQFVDAVSGKTFETRDPRTGEVIARIAEGDKADIDLDVKAAREAFDNGPWPRMSGYERGRILHRFADIVEQHVEELSALDAGKLFQVGKLFDVPSSVQLLRYFAGAADKVPGATLKMSQRMQGYTLKEPVGVVGHVVPWNYPTTMFFFKVGPALAARCTVVIKPAEQTPL
;
A
#
# COMPACT_ATOMS: atom_id res chain seq x y z
N MET A 1 11.17 17.76 7.61
CA MET A 1 10.81 16.43 8.16
C MET A 1 9.75 15.93 7.21
N SER A 2 10.15 15.18 6.19
CA SER A 2 9.36 15.00 4.97
C SER A 2 8.37 13.86 5.13
N ILE A 3 7.07 14.14 4.91
CA ILE A 3 5.97 13.19 5.10
C ILE A 3 5.32 12.89 3.74
N ILE A 4 5.06 11.62 3.44
CA ILE A 4 4.25 11.21 2.28
C ILE A 4 2.99 10.56 2.83
N LEU A 5 1.84 10.83 2.22
CA LEU A 5 0.52 10.49 2.76
C LEU A 5 -0.22 9.58 1.78
N PHE A 6 -0.98 8.62 2.31
CA PHE A 6 -1.73 7.64 1.53
C PHE A 6 -3.11 7.40 2.19
N ALA A 7 -4.14 8.08 1.71
CA ALA A 7 -5.54 7.77 2.03
C ALA A 7 -6.18 6.91 0.95
N LEU A 8 -6.29 5.62 1.23
CA LEU A 8 -7.04 4.69 0.38
C LEU A 8 -8.55 4.91 0.57
N ALA A 9 -9.14 5.84 -0.18
CA ALA A 9 -10.58 5.92 -0.41
C ALA A 9 -10.88 5.28 -1.77
N ALA A 10 -11.71 4.23 -1.79
CA ALA A 10 -12.03 3.47 -2.99
C ALA A 10 -12.70 4.36 -4.06
N ALA A 11 -11.95 4.70 -5.12
CA ALA A 11 -12.45 5.36 -6.33
C ALA A 11 -12.47 4.37 -7.52
N PRO A 12 -13.45 4.46 -8.45
CA PRO A 12 -13.59 3.56 -9.59
C PRO A 12 -12.76 4.03 -10.80
N PHE A 13 -12.00 3.14 -11.44
CA PHE A 13 -11.22 3.44 -12.67
C PHE A 13 -11.62 2.55 -13.87
N PRO A 14 -11.65 3.08 -15.11
CA PRO A 14 -12.13 2.37 -16.29
C PRO A 14 -11.02 1.66 -17.10
N LEU A 15 -11.40 0.55 -17.74
CA LEU A 15 -10.58 -0.33 -18.60
C LEU A 15 -10.38 0.25 -20.01
N SER A 16 -9.17 0.16 -20.55
CA SER A 16 -8.91 -0.23 -21.95
C SER A 16 -7.42 -0.50 -22.19
N LEU A 17 -7.08 -1.67 -22.73
CA LEU A 17 -5.77 -1.98 -23.31
C LEU A 17 -5.99 -2.94 -24.50
N ALA A 18 -5.56 -2.52 -25.68
CA ALA A 18 -5.55 -3.33 -26.90
C ALA A 18 -4.18 -4.01 -27.05
N PHE A 19 -4.21 -5.31 -27.32
CA PHE A 19 -3.03 -6.13 -27.66
C PHE A 19 -2.89 -6.23 -29.18
N SER A 20 -1.67 -6.10 -29.69
CA SER A 20 -1.28 -6.76 -30.95
C SER A 20 0.14 -7.29 -30.83
N GLY A 21 0.30 -8.61 -30.92
CA GLY A 21 1.59 -9.29 -30.92
C GLY A 21 2.14 -9.51 -32.33
N GLY A 22 3.45 -9.68 -32.41
CA GLY A 22 4.17 -10.19 -33.57
C GLY A 22 5.47 -10.86 -33.11
N MET A 23 5.60 -12.16 -33.37
CA MET A 23 6.82 -12.94 -33.17
C MET A 23 7.65 -12.96 -34.46
N ALA A 24 8.96 -12.73 -34.35
CA ALA A 24 9.96 -13.20 -35.32
C ALA A 24 11.25 -13.54 -34.57
N GLY A 25 11.77 -14.75 -34.83
CA GLY A 25 12.83 -15.39 -34.04
C GLY A 25 14.25 -14.91 -34.31
N ALA A 26 15.21 -15.45 -33.55
CA ALA A 26 16.62 -15.37 -33.85
C ALA A 26 17.44 -16.51 -33.21
N ASN A 27 18.51 -16.84 -33.95
CA ASN A 27 19.52 -17.87 -33.75
C ASN A 27 20.31 -17.77 -32.44
N ARG A 28 20.88 -18.92 -32.04
CA ARG A 28 21.89 -19.08 -30.98
C ARG A 28 23.24 -18.47 -31.38
N SER A 29 23.83 -17.64 -30.51
CA SER A 29 25.29 -17.43 -30.45
C SER A 29 25.75 -16.82 -29.12
N SER A 30 26.78 -17.47 -28.54
CA SER A 30 27.70 -17.05 -27.46
C SER A 30 27.10 -16.61 -26.11
N GLU A 31 27.20 -17.50 -25.12
CA GLU A 31 27.02 -17.22 -23.70
C GLU A 31 28.01 -16.14 -23.23
N LYS A 32 27.53 -14.91 -23.16
CA LYS A 32 28.04 -13.90 -22.24
C LYS A 32 27.53 -14.29 -20.86
N HIS A 33 28.35 -14.16 -19.81
CA HIS A 33 27.81 -14.11 -18.45
C HIS A 33 26.88 -12.89 -18.40
N GLU A 34 25.58 -13.13 -18.56
CA GLU A 34 24.55 -12.11 -18.46
C GLU A 34 24.61 -11.55 -17.04
N GLY A 35 25.18 -10.35 -16.93
CA GLY A 35 25.10 -9.57 -15.71
C GLY A 35 23.63 -9.42 -15.35
N PHE A 36 23.31 -9.68 -14.09
CA PHE A 36 21.95 -9.52 -13.59
C PHE A 36 21.57 -8.03 -13.61
N GLU A 37 20.83 -7.62 -14.63
CA GLU A 37 20.32 -6.25 -14.75
C GLU A 37 18.96 -6.14 -14.03
N VAL A 38 18.89 -5.23 -13.06
CA VAL A 38 17.62 -4.81 -12.48
C VAL A 38 16.90 -3.97 -13.53
N PRO A 39 15.65 -4.31 -13.91
CA PRO A 39 14.92 -3.54 -14.91
C PRO A 39 14.81 -2.08 -14.47
N GLN A 40 15.10 -1.16 -15.39
CA GLN A 40 14.88 0.27 -15.13
C GLN A 40 13.38 0.54 -15.11
N VAL A 41 12.87 0.92 -13.94
CA VAL A 41 11.47 1.24 -13.74
C VAL A 41 11.27 2.75 -13.78
N GLU A 42 10.32 3.19 -14.59
CA GLU A 42 9.87 4.57 -14.63
C GLU A 42 9.10 4.90 -13.34
N VAL A 43 9.56 5.92 -12.61
CA VAL A 43 8.87 6.39 -11.40
C VAL A 43 7.66 7.25 -11.80
N LYS A 44 6.46 6.66 -11.71
CA LYS A 44 5.20 7.32 -12.09
C LYS A 44 4.56 8.12 -10.94
N PHE A 45 4.73 7.67 -9.71
CA PHE A 45 4.03 8.22 -8.55
C PHE A 45 5.00 8.98 -7.64
N THR A 46 4.95 10.31 -7.66
CA THR A 46 5.84 11.19 -6.89
C THR A 46 5.10 12.22 -6.03
N LYS A 47 3.76 12.21 -6.08
CA LYS A 47 2.87 13.11 -5.36
C LYS A 47 2.35 12.45 -4.08
N LEU A 48 1.82 13.25 -3.16
CA LEU A 48 1.08 12.75 -2.00
C LEU A 48 -0.24 12.12 -2.49
N PHE A 49 -0.73 11.07 -1.83
CA PHE A 49 -2.01 10.45 -2.14
C PHE A 49 -3.02 10.75 -1.03
N ILE A 50 -3.84 11.78 -1.22
CA ILE A 50 -4.79 12.27 -0.22
C ILE A 50 -6.20 12.23 -0.81
N ASN A 51 -7.16 11.69 -0.06
CA ASN A 51 -8.57 11.58 -0.45
C ASN A 51 -8.80 10.95 -1.85
N GLY A 52 -8.02 9.91 -2.18
CA GLY A 52 -8.12 9.23 -3.48
C GLY A 52 -7.49 10.00 -4.66
N GLN A 53 -6.72 11.06 -4.41
CA GLN A 53 -6.10 11.89 -5.44
C GLN A 53 -4.60 12.06 -5.21
N PHE A 54 -3.83 12.14 -6.30
CA PHE A 54 -2.42 12.52 -6.28
C PHE A 54 -2.29 14.04 -6.27
N VAL A 55 -1.75 14.60 -5.20
CA VAL A 55 -1.62 16.05 -4.96
C VAL A 55 -0.21 16.46 -4.60
N ASP A 56 0.19 17.66 -4.98
CA ASP A 56 1.43 18.27 -4.49
C ASP A 56 1.29 18.64 -3.01
N ALA A 57 2.43 18.77 -2.32
CA ALA A 57 2.43 19.29 -0.97
C ALA A 57 1.89 20.73 -0.94
N VAL A 58 1.16 21.09 0.12
CA VAL A 58 0.65 22.45 0.34
C VAL A 58 1.78 23.50 0.27
N SER A 59 2.96 23.13 0.74
CA SER A 59 4.14 24.00 0.70
C SER A 59 4.81 24.11 -0.68
N GLY A 60 4.46 23.23 -1.62
CA GLY A 60 5.14 23.06 -2.91
C GLY A 60 6.54 22.45 -2.81
N LYS A 61 7.01 22.08 -1.60
CA LYS A 61 8.33 21.48 -1.41
C LYS A 61 8.38 20.05 -1.92
N THR A 62 9.59 19.65 -2.30
CA THR A 62 9.93 18.29 -2.72
C THR A 62 11.26 17.91 -2.11
N PHE A 63 11.46 16.62 -1.82
CA PHE A 63 12.76 16.07 -1.41
C PHE A 63 13.21 14.98 -2.40
N GLU A 64 14.50 14.64 -2.36
CA GLU A 64 15.09 13.65 -3.26
C GLU A 64 15.16 12.28 -2.59
N THR A 65 14.69 11.25 -3.28
CA THR A 65 15.04 9.86 -2.98
C THR A 65 16.22 9.43 -3.86
N ARG A 66 17.15 8.67 -3.27
CA ARG A 66 18.45 8.36 -3.87
C ARG A 66 18.68 6.86 -3.90
N ASP A 67 19.34 6.40 -4.96
CA ASP A 67 19.74 5.01 -5.08
C ASP A 67 20.90 4.74 -4.11
N PRO A 68 20.76 3.84 -3.12
CA PRO A 68 21.83 3.55 -2.18
C PRO A 68 23.06 2.89 -2.82
N ARG A 69 22.95 2.37 -4.06
CA ARG A 69 24.06 1.74 -4.80
C ARG A 69 24.97 2.77 -5.44
N THR A 70 24.41 3.87 -5.95
CA THR A 70 25.14 4.87 -6.74
C THR A 70 25.18 6.25 -6.08
N GLY A 71 24.26 6.53 -5.15
CA GLY A 71 24.04 7.85 -4.55
C GLY A 71 23.27 8.82 -5.45
N GLU A 72 22.95 8.41 -6.68
CA GLU A 72 22.24 9.22 -7.66
C GLU A 72 20.78 9.43 -7.27
N VAL A 73 20.20 10.54 -7.72
CA VAL A 73 18.79 10.86 -7.47
C VAL A 73 17.91 9.99 -8.35
N ILE A 74 17.00 9.24 -7.73
CA ILE A 74 15.99 8.44 -8.43
C ILE A 74 14.82 9.34 -8.85
N ALA A 75 14.26 10.10 -7.90
CA ALA A 75 13.10 10.95 -8.12
C ALA A 75 13.01 12.07 -7.07
N ARG A 76 12.24 13.12 -7.42
CA ARG A 76 11.83 14.18 -6.48
C ARG A 76 10.40 13.91 -6.03
N ILE A 77 10.18 13.75 -4.74
CA ILE A 77 8.90 13.38 -4.14
C ILE A 77 8.34 14.58 -3.38
N ALA A 78 7.02 14.78 -3.45
CA ALA A 78 6.34 15.82 -2.68
C ALA A 78 6.66 15.70 -1.18
N GLU A 79 7.09 16.80 -0.57
CA GLU A 79 7.40 16.87 0.86
C GLU A 79 6.16 17.34 1.63
N GLY A 80 5.35 16.39 2.07
CA GLY A 80 4.26 16.69 2.99
C GLY A 80 4.79 17.16 4.34
N ASP A 81 4.04 18.08 4.95
CA ASP A 81 4.29 18.62 6.28
C ASP A 81 3.00 18.54 7.11
N LYS A 82 2.97 19.19 8.28
CA LYS A 82 1.80 19.24 9.18
C LYS A 82 0.51 19.61 8.45
N ALA A 83 0.56 20.58 7.52
CA ALA A 83 -0.63 21.01 6.78
C ALA A 83 -1.22 19.89 5.92
N ASP A 84 -0.37 19.10 5.28
CA ASP A 84 -0.79 17.95 4.46
C ASP A 84 -1.33 16.82 5.35
N ILE A 85 -0.69 16.56 6.50
CA ILE A 85 -1.21 15.60 7.49
C ILE A 85 -2.60 16.03 7.97
N ASP A 86 -2.79 17.30 8.29
CA ASP A 86 -4.08 17.82 8.76
C ASP A 86 -5.18 17.63 7.69
N LEU A 87 -4.84 17.74 6.40
CA LEU A 87 -5.76 17.45 5.30
C LEU A 87 -6.06 15.95 5.18
N ASP A 88 -5.05 15.10 5.28
CA ASP A 88 -5.21 13.65 5.16
C ASP A 88 -6.01 13.06 6.33
N VAL A 89 -5.76 13.52 7.55
CA VAL A 89 -6.53 13.14 8.74
C VAL A 89 -7.99 13.58 8.60
N LYS A 90 -8.26 14.78 8.05
CA LYS A 90 -9.64 15.22 7.78
C LYS A 90 -10.32 14.33 6.74
N ALA A 91 -9.64 13.99 5.65
CA ALA A 91 -10.17 13.08 4.63
C ALA A 91 -10.44 11.68 5.20
N ALA A 92 -9.50 11.12 5.95
CA ALA A 92 -9.65 9.83 6.61
C ALA A 92 -10.78 9.83 7.65
N ARG A 93 -10.97 10.95 8.36
CA ARG A 93 -12.07 11.15 9.31
C ARG A 93 -13.41 11.20 8.60
N GLU A 94 -13.54 11.95 7.52
CA GLU A 94 -14.77 12.00 6.71
C GLU A 94 -15.12 10.63 6.12
N ALA A 95 -14.12 9.92 5.58
CA ALA A 95 -14.31 8.57 5.06
C ALA A 95 -14.73 7.55 6.14
N PHE A 96 -14.34 7.76 7.40
CA PHE A 96 -14.73 6.91 8.52
C PHE A 96 -16.12 7.30 9.07
N ASP A 97 -16.35 8.58 9.34
CA ASP A 97 -17.59 9.02 9.99
C ASP A 97 -18.77 8.93 9.02
N ASN A 98 -18.60 9.35 7.76
CA ASN A 98 -19.69 9.50 6.79
C ASN A 98 -19.53 8.62 5.54
N GLY A 99 -18.34 8.10 5.29
CA GLY A 99 -18.05 7.28 4.11
C GLY A 99 -18.64 5.86 4.15
N PRO A 100 -18.61 5.17 2.99
CA PRO A 100 -19.15 3.82 2.87
C PRO A 100 -18.25 2.76 3.52
N TRP A 101 -16.95 3.04 3.68
CA TRP A 101 -15.94 2.04 4.07
C TRP A 101 -16.25 1.29 5.39
N PRO A 102 -16.50 1.96 6.53
CA PRO A 102 -16.81 1.25 7.77
C PRO A 102 -18.21 0.64 7.80
N ARG A 103 -19.08 1.03 6.85
CA ARG A 103 -20.47 0.56 6.73
C ARG A 103 -20.61 -0.66 5.82
N MET A 104 -19.62 -0.90 4.96
CA MET A 104 -19.52 -2.14 4.17
C MET A 104 -19.51 -3.37 5.11
N SER A 105 -20.04 -4.48 4.64
CA SER A 105 -19.88 -5.77 5.31
C SER A 105 -18.41 -6.21 5.30
N GLY A 106 -18.05 -7.11 6.22
CA GLY A 106 -16.71 -7.72 6.23
C GLY A 106 -16.38 -8.42 4.91
N TYR A 107 -17.38 -9.06 4.31
CA TYR A 107 -17.24 -9.72 3.02
C TYR A 107 -16.91 -8.74 1.88
N GLU A 108 -17.63 -7.62 1.76
CA GLU A 108 -17.39 -6.61 0.73
C GLU A 108 -15.99 -6.01 0.84
N ARG A 109 -15.55 -5.66 2.06
CA ARG A 109 -14.17 -5.20 2.30
C ARG A 109 -13.15 -6.28 1.96
N GLY A 110 -13.41 -7.53 2.36
CA GLY A 110 -12.57 -8.68 2.01
C GLY A 110 -12.38 -8.81 0.49
N ARG A 111 -13.44 -8.64 -0.30
CA ARG A 111 -13.32 -8.64 -1.78
C ARG A 111 -12.46 -7.50 -2.31
N ILE A 112 -12.58 -6.29 -1.76
CA ILE A 112 -11.74 -5.15 -2.15
C ILE A 112 -10.27 -5.44 -1.83
N LEU A 113 -9.98 -5.99 -0.65
CA LEU A 113 -8.62 -6.35 -0.25
C LEU A 113 -8.04 -7.50 -1.08
N HIS A 114 -8.85 -8.49 -1.46
CA HIS A 114 -8.44 -9.52 -2.42
C HIS A 114 -8.10 -8.91 -3.78
N ARG A 115 -8.95 -8.02 -4.30
CA ARG A 115 -8.68 -7.33 -5.56
C ARG A 115 -7.40 -6.48 -5.48
N PHE A 116 -7.16 -5.83 -4.35
CA PHE A 116 -5.92 -5.10 -4.12
C PHE A 116 -4.71 -6.04 -4.15
N ALA A 117 -4.79 -7.20 -3.50
CA ALA A 117 -3.74 -8.21 -3.54
C ALA A 117 -3.45 -8.69 -4.96
N ASP A 118 -4.47 -8.90 -5.79
CA ASP A 118 -4.29 -9.30 -7.20
C ASP A 118 -3.59 -8.21 -8.02
N ILE A 119 -3.89 -6.94 -7.77
CA ILE A 119 -3.23 -5.81 -8.44
C ILE A 119 -1.75 -5.72 -8.02
N VAL A 120 -1.46 -5.90 -6.73
CA VAL A 120 -0.07 -5.90 -6.23
C VAL A 120 0.73 -7.05 -6.85
N GLU A 121 0.12 -8.24 -6.94
CA GLU A 121 0.74 -9.42 -7.56
C GLU A 121 1.05 -9.20 -9.04
N GLN A 122 0.20 -8.49 -9.77
CA GLN A 122 0.44 -8.13 -11.18
C GLN A 122 1.63 -7.18 -11.37
N HIS A 123 1.99 -6.39 -10.36
CA HIS A 123 3.07 -5.40 -10.41
C HIS A 123 4.31 -5.86 -9.62
N VAL A 124 4.48 -7.16 -9.39
CA VAL A 124 5.57 -7.72 -8.56
C VAL A 124 6.95 -7.26 -9.02
N GLU A 125 7.20 -7.20 -10.33
CA GLU A 125 8.49 -6.80 -10.88
C GLU A 125 8.74 -5.30 -10.69
N GLU A 126 7.72 -4.47 -10.93
CA GLU A 126 7.81 -3.01 -10.75
C GLU A 126 8.10 -2.66 -9.29
N LEU A 127 7.33 -3.23 -8.36
CA LEU A 127 7.48 -3.00 -6.92
C LEU A 127 8.84 -3.48 -6.40
N SER A 128 9.31 -4.65 -6.88
CA SER A 128 10.59 -5.21 -6.42
C SER A 128 11.80 -4.41 -6.90
N ALA A 129 11.68 -3.69 -8.02
CA ALA A 129 12.73 -2.83 -8.54
C ALA A 129 12.79 -1.47 -7.82
N LEU A 130 11.65 -1.00 -7.29
CA LEU A 130 11.54 0.26 -6.53
C LEU A 130 11.98 0.13 -5.06
N ASP A 131 12.04 -1.09 -4.51
CA ASP A 131 12.59 -1.41 -3.18
C ASP A 131 14.14 -1.25 -3.18
N ALA A 132 14.59 -0.01 -3.36
CA ALA A 132 15.97 0.37 -3.58
C ALA A 132 16.87 -0.06 -2.41
N GLY A 133 17.95 -0.79 -2.75
CA GLY A 133 18.94 -1.30 -1.79
C GLY A 133 18.78 -2.78 -1.42
N LYS A 134 17.68 -3.43 -1.84
CA LYS A 134 17.52 -4.88 -1.71
C LYS A 134 17.91 -5.63 -2.97
N LEU A 135 18.20 -6.92 -2.79
CA LEU A 135 18.35 -7.85 -3.91
C LEU A 135 17.00 -7.99 -4.63
N PHE A 136 16.95 -7.59 -5.91
CA PHE A 136 15.74 -7.67 -6.74
C PHE A 136 15.09 -9.07 -6.71
N GLN A 137 15.89 -10.13 -6.75
CA GLN A 137 15.38 -11.51 -6.65
C GLN A 137 14.69 -11.79 -5.30
N VAL A 138 15.21 -11.24 -4.20
CA VAL A 138 14.57 -11.40 -2.88
C VAL A 138 13.25 -10.62 -2.84
N GLY A 139 13.22 -9.41 -3.40
CA GLY A 139 11.99 -8.63 -3.57
C GLY A 139 10.91 -9.40 -4.34
N LYS A 140 11.30 -9.92 -5.50
CA LYS A 140 10.41 -10.59 -6.46
C LYS A 140 9.91 -11.94 -5.96
N LEU A 141 10.77 -12.73 -5.33
CA LEU A 141 10.44 -14.10 -4.92
C LEU A 141 9.89 -14.20 -3.49
N PHE A 142 10.19 -13.23 -2.62
CA PHE A 142 9.83 -13.30 -1.21
C PHE A 142 9.07 -12.07 -0.71
N ASP A 143 9.62 -10.86 -0.78
CA ASP A 143 9.06 -9.71 -0.05
C ASP A 143 7.67 -9.29 -0.57
N VAL A 144 7.54 -9.11 -1.88
CA VAL A 144 6.25 -8.72 -2.50
C VAL A 144 5.24 -9.88 -2.41
N PRO A 145 5.57 -11.13 -2.79
CA PRO A 145 4.64 -12.26 -2.63
C PRO A 145 4.18 -12.50 -1.18
N SER A 146 5.07 -12.34 -0.19
CA SER A 146 4.70 -12.46 1.23
C SER A 146 3.72 -11.37 1.65
N SER A 147 3.90 -10.16 1.11
CA SER A 147 3.00 -9.02 1.36
C SER A 147 1.62 -9.25 0.74
N VAL A 148 1.56 -9.81 -0.47
CA VAL A 148 0.31 -10.24 -1.12
C VAL A 148 -0.39 -11.31 -0.28
N GLN A 149 0.34 -12.33 0.19
CA GLN A 149 -0.22 -13.38 1.03
C GLN A 149 -0.80 -12.81 2.34
N LEU A 150 -0.11 -11.86 2.96
CA LEU A 150 -0.59 -11.20 4.17
C LEU A 150 -1.88 -10.40 3.91
N LEU A 151 -1.93 -9.68 2.79
CA LEU A 151 -3.13 -8.93 2.42
C LEU A 151 -4.32 -9.88 2.19
N ARG A 152 -4.09 -11.01 1.51
CA ARG A 152 -5.09 -12.08 1.33
C ARG A 152 -5.53 -12.70 2.67
N TYR A 153 -4.61 -12.86 3.62
CA TYR A 153 -4.94 -13.34 4.96
C TYR A 153 -5.91 -12.39 5.67
N PHE A 154 -5.61 -11.09 5.70
CA PHE A 154 -6.50 -10.11 6.34
C PHE A 154 -7.80 -9.89 5.55
N ALA A 155 -7.78 -10.03 4.23
CA ALA A 155 -8.99 -10.05 3.41
C ALA A 155 -9.93 -11.19 3.85
N GLY A 156 -9.41 -12.40 4.04
CA GLY A 156 -10.17 -13.55 4.52
C GLY A 156 -10.60 -13.46 5.99
N ALA A 157 -9.95 -12.60 6.79
CA ALA A 157 -10.31 -12.36 8.19
C ALA A 157 -11.36 -11.23 8.36
N ALA A 158 -11.60 -10.40 7.35
CA ALA A 158 -12.43 -9.20 7.45
C ALA A 158 -13.90 -9.46 7.84
N ASP A 159 -14.44 -10.64 7.52
CA ASP A 159 -15.78 -11.12 7.88
C ASP A 159 -15.80 -12.06 9.10
N LYS A 160 -14.63 -12.32 9.71
CA LYS A 160 -14.43 -13.26 10.81
C LYS A 160 -13.90 -12.58 12.07
N VAL A 161 -14.44 -11.41 12.40
CA VAL A 161 -14.09 -10.68 13.63
C VAL A 161 -15.19 -10.91 14.69
N PRO A 162 -15.09 -11.97 15.52
CA PRO A 162 -16.15 -12.29 16.46
C PRO A 162 -16.10 -11.38 17.70
N GLY A 163 -17.29 -11.05 18.19
CA GLY A 163 -17.48 -10.67 19.59
C GLY A 163 -17.53 -11.90 20.50
N ALA A 164 -17.91 -11.71 21.75
CA ALA A 164 -18.14 -12.80 22.69
C ALA A 164 -19.46 -12.60 23.44
N THR A 165 -20.25 -13.66 23.57
CA THR A 165 -21.40 -13.71 24.50
C THR A 165 -20.90 -14.20 25.84
N LEU A 166 -21.19 -13.45 26.89
CA LEU A 166 -20.64 -13.69 28.23
C LEU A 166 -21.64 -14.43 29.11
N LYS A 167 -21.15 -15.39 29.91
CA LYS A 167 -21.96 -16.06 30.93
C LYS A 167 -22.04 -15.19 32.18
N MET A 168 -23.18 -14.53 32.36
CA MET A 168 -23.43 -13.66 33.51
C MET A 168 -23.80 -14.46 34.76
N SER A 169 -23.40 -13.97 35.93
CA SER A 169 -23.75 -14.56 37.23
C SER A 169 -25.17 -14.21 37.70
N GLN A 170 -25.80 -13.24 37.05
CA GLN A 170 -27.15 -12.75 37.33
C GLN A 170 -28.02 -12.82 36.07
N ARG A 171 -29.31 -12.47 36.20
CA ARG A 171 -30.27 -12.40 35.08
C ARG A 171 -30.01 -11.18 34.19
N MET A 172 -28.86 -11.17 33.53
CA MET A 172 -28.42 -10.14 32.58
C MET A 172 -27.88 -10.81 31.32
N GLN A 173 -28.04 -10.13 30.18
CA GLN A 173 -27.41 -10.52 28.92
C GLN A 173 -26.13 -9.70 28.74
N GLY A 174 -24.98 -10.37 28.64
CA GLY A 174 -23.69 -9.73 28.39
C GLY A 174 -23.12 -10.16 27.05
N TYR A 175 -22.64 -9.21 26.26
CA TYR A 175 -21.88 -9.48 25.04
C TYR A 175 -20.84 -8.38 24.78
N THR A 176 -19.83 -8.70 23.96
CA THR A 176 -18.81 -7.76 23.52
C THR A 176 -18.90 -7.56 22.01
N LEU A 177 -18.70 -6.32 21.57
CA LEU A 177 -18.59 -5.97 20.16
C LEU A 177 -17.13 -5.61 19.84
N LYS A 178 -16.71 -5.87 18.60
CA LYS A 178 -15.40 -5.49 18.07
C LYS A 178 -15.61 -4.40 17.03
N GLU A 179 -15.47 -3.16 17.45
CA GLU A 179 -15.65 -1.98 16.62
C GLU A 179 -14.29 -1.42 16.16
N PRO A 180 -14.22 -0.81 14.97
CA PRO A 180 -13.02 -0.12 14.52
C PRO A 180 -12.66 1.01 15.47
N VAL A 181 -11.36 1.26 15.62
CA VAL A 181 -10.85 2.38 16.42
C VAL A 181 -11.12 3.73 15.75
N GLY A 182 -11.13 3.78 14.41
CA GLY A 182 -11.34 5.01 13.65
C GLY A 182 -10.21 5.28 12.65
N VAL A 183 -9.69 6.51 12.68
CA VAL A 183 -8.54 6.94 11.89
C VAL A 183 -7.25 6.46 12.58
N VAL A 184 -6.40 5.74 11.83
CA VAL A 184 -5.14 5.18 12.34
C VAL A 184 -3.95 5.81 11.60
N GLY A 185 -3.00 6.34 12.36
CA GLY A 185 -1.72 6.83 11.86
C GLY A 185 -0.65 5.75 11.88
N HIS A 186 0.00 5.49 10.75
CA HIS A 186 1.11 4.55 10.62
C HIS A 186 2.39 5.28 10.22
N VAL A 187 3.51 4.96 10.89
CA VAL A 187 4.85 5.38 10.48
C VAL A 187 5.65 4.10 10.23
N VAL A 188 6.19 3.93 9.03
CA VAL A 188 6.88 2.70 8.62
C VAL A 188 8.35 2.97 8.27
N PRO A 189 9.27 2.03 8.61
CA PRO A 189 10.70 2.18 8.37
C PRO A 189 11.09 1.83 6.92
N TRP A 190 12.36 2.06 6.58
CA TRP A 190 12.93 1.89 5.24
C TRP A 190 13.43 0.48 4.90
N ASN A 191 13.57 -0.41 5.89
CA ASN A 191 14.25 -1.69 5.70
C ASN A 191 13.42 -2.74 4.96
N TYR A 192 12.09 -2.71 5.08
CA TYR A 192 11.15 -3.55 4.32
C TYR A 192 9.93 -2.70 3.93
N PRO A 193 10.05 -1.77 2.96
CA PRO A 193 9.02 -0.77 2.69
C PRO A 193 7.68 -1.41 2.35
N THR A 194 7.67 -2.28 1.34
CA THR A 194 6.49 -3.03 0.90
C THR A 194 5.87 -3.85 2.03
N THR A 195 6.67 -4.70 2.68
CA THR A 195 6.16 -5.58 3.75
C THR A 195 5.62 -4.80 4.93
N MET A 196 6.32 -3.75 5.37
CA MET A 196 5.89 -2.94 6.51
C MET A 196 4.63 -2.13 6.20
N PHE A 197 4.47 -1.65 4.96
CA PHE A 197 3.23 -1.04 4.52
C PHE A 197 2.04 -2.01 4.71
N PHE A 198 2.12 -3.22 4.15
CA PHE A 198 1.01 -4.18 4.23
C PHE A 198 0.81 -4.77 5.63
N PHE A 199 1.86 -4.88 6.44
CA PHE A 199 1.77 -5.27 7.86
C PHE A 199 0.89 -4.32 8.67
N LYS A 200 0.87 -3.03 8.32
CA LYS A 200 0.09 -2.02 9.02
C LYS A 200 -1.28 -1.80 8.37
N VAL A 201 -1.30 -1.62 7.05
CA VAL A 201 -2.50 -1.28 6.29
C VAL A 201 -3.47 -2.45 6.22
N GLY A 202 -2.99 -3.67 6.00
CA GLY A 202 -3.82 -4.88 5.89
C GLY A 202 -4.80 -5.08 7.06
N PRO A 203 -4.33 -5.20 8.32
CA PRO A 203 -5.22 -5.40 9.47
C PRO A 203 -6.11 -4.19 9.75
N ALA A 204 -5.59 -2.97 9.57
CA ALA A 204 -6.38 -1.75 9.82
C ALA A 204 -7.58 -1.65 8.86
N LEU A 205 -7.35 -1.89 7.57
CA LEU A 205 -8.41 -1.88 6.56
C LEU A 205 -9.42 -3.02 6.77
N ALA A 206 -8.95 -4.24 7.08
CA ALA A 206 -9.83 -5.36 7.39
C ALA A 206 -10.76 -5.06 8.59
N ALA A 207 -10.21 -4.37 9.60
CA ALA A 207 -10.91 -3.98 10.82
C ALA A 207 -11.90 -2.81 10.66
N ARG A 208 -12.02 -2.20 9.46
CA ARG A 208 -12.84 -0.99 9.14
C ARG A 208 -12.20 0.35 9.49
N CYS A 209 -10.94 0.38 9.89
CA CYS A 209 -10.26 1.65 10.11
C CYS A 209 -9.99 2.36 8.77
N THR A 210 -9.87 3.68 8.83
CA THR A 210 -9.23 4.49 7.78
C THR A 210 -7.79 4.76 8.19
N VAL A 211 -6.91 4.95 7.22
CA VAL A 211 -5.46 4.98 7.47
C VAL A 211 -4.85 6.25 6.90
N VAL A 212 -3.93 6.82 7.67
CA VAL A 212 -2.96 7.83 7.28
C VAL A 212 -1.60 7.20 7.49
N ILE A 213 -0.77 7.09 6.45
CA ILE A 213 0.52 6.38 6.53
C ILE A 213 1.65 7.27 6.05
N LYS A 214 2.75 7.30 6.82
CA LYS A 214 4.01 7.98 6.50
C LYS A 214 5.11 6.93 6.25
N PRO A 215 5.55 6.74 4.99
CA PRO A 215 6.71 5.92 4.69
C PRO A 215 8.02 6.64 5.06
N ALA A 216 9.09 5.88 5.22
CA ALA A 216 10.42 6.43 5.42
C ALA A 216 10.86 7.26 4.20
N GLU A 217 11.53 8.39 4.44
CA GLU A 217 11.99 9.29 3.38
C GLU A 217 13.03 8.64 2.45
N GLN A 218 13.71 7.59 2.90
CA GLN A 218 14.66 6.84 2.10
C GLN A 218 13.97 5.93 1.07
N THR A 219 12.75 5.47 1.37
CA THR A 219 11.99 4.51 0.54
C THR A 219 10.53 4.95 0.37
N PRO A 220 10.30 6.08 -0.32
CA PRO A 220 8.96 6.65 -0.50
C PRO A 220 8.17 6.10 -1.70
N LEU A 221 8.83 5.32 -2.55
CA LEU A 221 8.33 4.84 -3.85
C LEU A 221 7.42 3.62 -3.72
#